data_AF-A0A367FHG6-F1
#
_entry.id   AF-A0A367FHG6-F1
#
_cell.length_a   1.000
_cell.length_b   1.000
_cell.length_c   1.000
_cell.angle_alpha   90.00
_cell.angle_beta   90.00
_cell.angle_gamma   90.00
#
_symmetry.space_group_name_H-M   'P 1'
#
loop_
_entity.id
_entity.type
_entity.pdbx_description
1 polymer ?
#
loop_
_entity_poly.entity_id
_entity_poly.type
_entity_poly.pdbx_seq_one_letter_code
_entity_poly.pdbx_strand_id
1 'polypeptide(L)'
;MAAGQDAQCRRGRVPLHARRRNQEANVRDEPGAGRADEPVHPPRAGKRWGRPLVVAAVVVALAFAGGVAYRLRPGPALTVLPPPSGPWPVEGFTVTLCAGTPPRPEGCAQAATEQGRRAVEAAIRAVPGVAKVSFVPAKEFAGELNQMTGEEEPGGSGFTEDGTVPRFVGELRVRGDAAATRPAEDELRAAVEKLPAVADVLFEPGLFWAGKADLAVRLCAASADQEPPCAGRGRPTPDERRAIENALSSIEGIGTVFFEPAQHARKVAESALGVLPRLEEIGEAYHIKLTDPQAADTIKSTLEPLPGVAGMVPHLAP
;
A
#
# COMPACT_ATOMS: atom_id res chain seq x y z
N MET A 1 -35.98 -15.97 -45.11
CA MET A 1 -36.52 -14.62 -44.82
C MET A 1 -36.91 -14.62 -43.35
N ALA A 2 -36.04 -14.10 -42.48
CA ALA A 2 -36.32 -13.90 -41.07
C ALA A 2 -35.50 -12.68 -40.64
N ALA A 3 -36.19 -11.57 -40.43
CA ALA A 3 -35.64 -10.34 -39.90
C ALA A 3 -35.61 -10.45 -38.37
N GLY A 4 -34.43 -10.31 -37.77
CA GLY A 4 -34.21 -10.34 -36.33
C GLY A 4 -33.62 -9.00 -35.88
N GLN A 5 -34.36 -8.33 -35.01
CA GLN A 5 -34.21 -6.96 -34.53
C GLN A 5 -32.85 -6.65 -33.87
N ASP A 6 -32.20 -5.58 -34.36
CA ASP A 6 -31.11 -4.88 -33.67
C ASP A 6 -31.68 -4.01 -32.54
N ALA A 7 -31.40 -4.39 -31.29
CA ALA A 7 -31.73 -3.59 -30.11
C ALA A 7 -30.55 -2.67 -29.75
N GLN A 8 -30.71 -1.40 -30.08
CA GLN A 8 -29.76 -0.32 -29.90
C GLN A 8 -29.66 0.09 -28.42
N CYS A 9 -28.57 -0.31 -27.74
CA CYS A 9 -28.24 0.17 -26.40
C CYS A 9 -27.82 1.65 -26.43
N ARG A 10 -28.76 2.57 -26.21
CA ARG A 10 -28.47 3.98 -25.91
C ARG A 10 -28.03 4.13 -24.46
N ARG A 11 -26.72 4.29 -24.22
CA ARG A 11 -26.18 4.76 -22.94
C ARG A 11 -26.54 6.23 -22.74
N GLY A 12 -27.42 6.49 -21.78
CA GLY A 12 -27.71 7.84 -21.29
C GLY A 12 -26.50 8.44 -20.58
N ARG A 13 -26.02 9.59 -21.04
CA ARG A 13 -25.06 10.44 -20.32
C ARG A 13 -25.80 11.13 -19.18
N VAL A 14 -25.37 10.89 -17.95
CA VAL A 14 -25.74 11.71 -16.79
C VAL A 14 -24.83 12.94 -16.75
N PRO A 15 -25.36 14.17 -16.68
CA PRO A 15 -24.54 15.37 -16.57
C PRO A 15 -23.96 15.51 -15.15
N LEU A 16 -22.63 15.58 -15.05
CA LEU A 16 -21.90 15.98 -13.86
C LEU A 16 -22.18 17.46 -13.57
N HIS A 17 -23.02 17.73 -12.57
CA HIS A 17 -23.19 19.07 -12.02
C HIS A 17 -21.92 19.47 -11.24
N ALA A 18 -21.23 20.46 -11.80
CA ALA A 18 -20.13 21.17 -11.19
C ALA A 18 -20.56 21.86 -9.88
N ARG A 19 -20.00 21.42 -8.74
CA ARG A 19 -20.00 22.21 -7.50
C ARG A 19 -18.73 23.05 -7.43
N ARG A 20 -18.84 24.25 -7.99
CA ARG A 20 -17.91 25.38 -7.81
C ARG A 20 -18.16 25.93 -6.40
N ARG A 21 -17.23 25.75 -5.46
CA ARG A 21 -17.22 26.55 -4.21
C ARG A 21 -16.19 27.66 -4.34
N ASN A 22 -16.71 28.87 -4.24
CA ASN A 22 -15.97 30.11 -4.01
C ASN A 22 -15.15 29.99 -2.73
N GLN A 23 -13.85 30.28 -2.80
CA GLN A 23 -13.14 30.86 -1.67
C GLN A 23 -12.68 32.24 -2.09
N GLU A 24 -13.34 33.20 -1.46
CA GLU A 24 -13.14 34.62 -1.59
C GLU A 24 -11.83 35.06 -0.93
N ALA A 25 -11.25 36.05 -1.60
CA ALA A 25 -10.24 37.00 -1.17
C ALA A 25 -10.04 37.18 0.35
N ASN A 26 -8.76 37.21 0.76
CA ASN A 26 -8.35 38.12 1.82
C ASN A 26 -7.08 38.86 1.39
N VAL A 27 -7.34 40.01 0.79
CA VAL A 27 -6.38 41.09 0.52
C VAL A 27 -6.04 41.74 1.85
N ARG A 28 -4.76 41.80 2.19
CA ARG A 28 -4.23 42.79 3.14
C ARG A 28 -3.06 43.49 2.48
N ASP A 29 -3.39 44.59 1.83
CA ASP A 29 -2.53 45.76 1.76
C ASP A 29 -2.40 46.35 3.17
N GLU A 30 -1.19 46.69 3.60
CA GLU A 30 -0.97 47.97 4.27
C GLU A 30 0.42 48.55 3.92
N PRO A 31 0.49 49.87 3.66
CA PRO A 31 1.68 50.60 3.28
C PRO A 31 2.43 51.18 4.48
N GLY A 32 3.74 51.34 4.36
CA GLY A 32 4.57 51.98 5.40
C GLY A 32 5.72 52.77 4.81
N ALA A 33 5.40 53.83 4.06
CA ALA A 33 6.37 54.85 3.67
C ALA A 33 6.51 55.89 4.81
N GLY A 34 7.68 55.93 5.45
CA GLY A 34 8.05 56.88 6.50
C GLY A 34 9.35 57.62 6.14
N ARG A 35 9.22 58.95 6.09
CA ARG A 35 10.18 60.02 5.74
C ARG A 35 11.54 60.04 6.45
N ALA A 36 12.54 60.43 5.64
CA ALA A 36 13.43 61.61 5.74
C ALA A 36 14.32 61.89 6.98
N ASP A 37 15.60 62.07 6.64
CA ASP A 37 16.59 63.07 7.10
C ASP A 37 16.99 63.19 8.58
N GLU A 38 18.24 62.78 8.87
CA GLU A 38 19.20 63.70 9.51
C GLU A 38 20.66 63.23 9.30
N PRO A 39 21.58 64.11 8.85
CA PRO A 39 23.01 63.80 8.75
C PRO A 39 23.71 64.12 10.07
N VAL A 40 24.15 63.10 10.80
CA VAL A 40 24.99 63.28 12.00
C VAL A 40 26.47 63.06 11.66
N HIS A 41 27.25 64.11 11.95
CA HIS A 41 28.69 64.22 11.75
C HIS A 41 29.53 63.11 12.41
N PRO A 42 30.73 62.81 11.86
CA PRO A 42 31.63 61.79 12.39
C PRO A 42 32.39 62.27 13.65
N PRO A 43 32.52 61.44 14.70
CA PRO A 43 33.52 61.67 15.73
C PRO A 43 34.91 61.29 15.23
N ARG A 44 35.84 62.20 15.50
CA ARG A 44 37.26 62.14 15.17
C ARG A 44 37.96 60.94 15.82
N ALA A 45 38.92 60.44 15.04
CA ALA A 45 39.97 59.48 15.36
C ALA A 45 40.42 59.38 16.83
N GLY A 46 40.24 58.19 17.40
CA GLY A 46 40.96 57.67 18.56
C GLY A 46 41.66 56.36 18.19
N LYS A 47 42.88 56.49 17.66
CA LYS A 47 43.72 55.43 17.08
C LYS A 47 44.28 54.50 18.17
N ARG A 48 43.61 53.38 18.45
CA ARG A 48 44.20 52.14 19.02
C ARG A 48 43.51 50.89 18.46
N TRP A 49 43.51 50.76 17.13
CA TRP A 49 43.05 49.54 16.44
C TRP A 49 44.26 48.71 16.04
N GLY A 50 44.40 47.55 16.67
CA GLY A 50 45.40 46.57 16.25
C GLY A 50 45.13 45.14 16.71
N ARG A 51 44.08 44.88 17.51
CA ARG A 51 43.86 43.53 18.08
C ARG A 51 42.41 42.99 18.14
N PRO A 52 41.29 43.75 18.15
CA PRO A 52 39.95 43.14 18.25
C PRO A 52 39.36 42.65 16.92
N LEU A 53 39.78 43.21 15.78
CA LEU A 53 39.25 42.80 14.45
C LEU A 53 39.71 41.40 14.01
N VAL A 54 40.91 40.98 14.43
CA VAL A 54 41.43 39.66 14.09
C VAL A 54 40.62 38.56 14.81
N VAL A 55 40.19 38.81 16.05
CA VAL A 55 39.41 37.84 16.82
C VAL A 55 38.02 37.64 16.23
N ALA A 56 37.33 38.72 15.84
CA ALA A 56 36.01 38.63 15.23
C ALA A 56 36.04 37.89 13.88
N ALA A 57 37.05 38.16 13.03
CA ALA A 57 37.21 37.46 11.76
C ALA A 57 37.48 35.96 11.94
N VAL A 58 38.29 35.58 12.94
CA VAL A 58 38.57 34.17 13.25
C VAL A 58 37.34 33.45 13.78
N VAL A 59 36.52 34.08 14.64
CA VAL A 59 35.28 33.47 15.15
C VAL A 59 34.26 33.25 14.04
N VAL A 60 34.09 34.22 13.13
CA VAL A 60 33.19 34.06 11.97
C VAL A 60 33.70 32.97 11.02
N ALA A 61 35.01 32.94 10.74
CA ALA A 61 35.60 31.90 9.91
C ALA A 61 35.45 30.49 10.53
N LEU A 62 35.63 30.36 11.85
CA LEU A 62 35.43 29.09 12.56
C LEU A 62 33.95 28.69 12.63
N ALA A 63 33.02 29.63 12.79
CA ALA A 63 31.59 29.34 12.75
C ALA A 63 31.13 28.90 11.36
N PHE A 64 31.62 29.53 10.29
CA PHE A 64 31.37 29.11 8.91
C PHE A 64 32.02 27.75 8.60
N ALA A 65 33.28 27.54 8.99
CA ALA A 65 33.95 26.25 8.81
C ALA A 65 33.26 25.13 9.60
N GLY A 66 32.80 25.42 10.83
CA GLY A 66 32.03 24.49 11.66
C GLY A 66 30.66 24.16 11.07
N GLY A 67 29.95 25.15 10.52
CA GLY A 67 28.66 24.95 9.84
C GLY A 67 28.79 24.13 8.55
N VAL A 68 29.84 24.38 7.75
CA VAL A 68 30.15 23.60 6.54
C VAL A 68 30.56 22.17 6.92
N ALA A 69 31.44 21.99 7.91
CA ALA A 69 31.85 20.67 8.39
C ALA A 69 30.69 19.88 8.98
N TYR A 70 29.73 20.53 9.66
CA TYR A 70 28.52 19.88 10.17
C TYR A 70 27.59 19.42 9.05
N ARG A 71 27.41 20.22 7.99
CA ARG A 71 26.65 19.81 6.79
C ARG A 71 27.37 18.76 5.95
N LEU A 72 28.69 18.65 6.06
CA LEU A 72 29.50 17.63 5.40
C LEU A 72 29.72 16.39 6.28
N ARG A 73 29.16 16.33 7.50
CA ARG A 73 29.16 15.07 8.25
C ARG A 73 28.34 14.08 7.43
N PRO A 74 28.93 12.96 7.00
CA PRO A 74 28.13 11.90 6.42
C PRO A 74 27.08 11.55 7.45
N GLY A 75 25.80 11.71 7.09
CA GLY A 75 24.71 11.19 7.89
C GLY A 75 24.94 9.71 8.18
N PRO A 76 24.32 9.16 9.23
CA PRO A 76 24.37 7.71 9.45
C PRO A 76 24.01 7.02 8.14
N ALA A 77 24.93 6.18 7.63
CA ALA A 77 24.73 5.50 6.37
C ALA A 77 23.46 4.65 6.48
N LEU A 78 22.47 4.95 5.65
CA LEU A 78 21.26 4.15 5.55
C LEU A 78 21.67 2.72 5.22
N THR A 79 21.32 1.77 6.09
CA THR A 79 21.58 0.36 5.83
C THR A 79 20.36 -0.22 5.12
N VAL A 80 20.53 -0.57 3.84
CA VAL A 80 19.51 -1.27 3.05
C VAL A 80 19.67 -2.77 3.26
N LEU A 81 18.62 -3.42 3.73
CA LEU A 81 18.60 -4.85 4.03
C LEU A 81 18.00 -5.66 2.86
N PRO A 82 18.36 -6.94 2.69
CA PRO A 82 17.60 -7.83 1.81
C PRO A 82 16.19 -8.08 2.38
N PRO A 83 15.24 -8.60 1.59
CA PRO A 83 13.93 -8.97 2.11
C PRO A 83 14.07 -10.00 3.23
N PRO A 84 13.22 -9.94 4.26
CA PRO A 84 13.23 -10.94 5.31
C PRO A 84 12.89 -12.32 4.71
N SER A 85 13.54 -13.38 5.20
CA SER A 85 13.26 -14.74 4.71
C SER A 85 11.91 -15.30 5.16
N GLY A 86 11.24 -14.64 6.12
CA GLY A 86 9.95 -15.04 6.66
C GLY A 86 9.51 -14.20 7.88
N PRO A 87 8.42 -14.58 8.56
CA PRO A 87 7.48 -15.62 8.15
C PRO A 87 6.70 -15.19 6.91
N TRP A 88 6.46 -16.15 6.01
CA TRP A 88 5.45 -16.01 4.97
C TRP A 88 4.08 -15.89 5.62
N PRO A 89 3.15 -15.13 5.04
CA PRO A 89 1.88 -14.87 5.67
C PRO A 89 1.05 -16.16 5.73
N VAL A 90 0.20 -16.25 6.76
CA VAL A 90 -0.79 -17.32 6.86
C VAL A 90 -1.81 -17.12 5.75
N GLU A 91 -2.17 -18.21 5.09
CA GLU A 91 -3.16 -18.19 4.01
C GLU A 91 -4.55 -18.42 4.61
N GLY A 92 -5.40 -17.42 4.45
CA GLY A 92 -6.80 -17.51 4.80
C GLY A 92 -7.55 -18.34 3.77
N PHE A 93 -8.66 -18.95 4.18
CA PHE A 93 -9.62 -19.50 3.23
C PHE A 93 -11.03 -19.19 3.68
N THR A 94 -11.91 -19.09 2.69
CA THR A 94 -13.35 -18.97 2.86
C THR A 94 -14.04 -20.09 2.06
N VAL A 95 -14.87 -20.89 2.72
CA VAL A 95 -15.79 -21.84 2.08
C VAL A 95 -17.20 -21.27 2.19
N THR A 96 -17.73 -20.79 1.08
CA THR A 96 -19.07 -20.21 1.01
C THR A 96 -20.09 -21.33 0.88
N LEU A 97 -21.15 -21.28 1.68
CA LEU A 97 -22.24 -22.25 1.61
C LEU A 97 -23.38 -21.77 0.72
N CYS A 98 -24.12 -22.71 0.14
CA CYS A 98 -25.32 -22.39 -0.61
C CYS A 98 -26.38 -21.70 0.26
N ALA A 99 -26.92 -20.58 -0.22
CA ALA A 99 -28.04 -19.87 0.38
C ALA A 99 -29.39 -20.19 -0.29
N GLY A 100 -30.48 -20.02 0.46
CA GLY A 100 -31.84 -20.25 -0.03
C GLY A 100 -32.47 -19.06 -0.75
N THR A 101 -31.89 -17.87 -0.58
CA THR A 101 -32.40 -16.59 -1.08
C THR A 101 -31.71 -16.18 -2.37
N PRO A 102 -32.41 -15.54 -3.32
CA PRO A 102 -31.78 -14.92 -4.48
C PRO A 102 -30.95 -13.66 -4.10
N PRO A 103 -29.84 -13.37 -4.81
CA PRO A 103 -29.27 -14.16 -5.88
C PRO A 103 -28.56 -15.41 -5.33
N ARG A 104 -28.90 -16.57 -5.87
CA ARG A 104 -28.25 -17.83 -5.49
C ARG A 104 -26.89 -17.91 -6.15
N PRO A 105 -25.83 -18.32 -5.42
CA PRO A 105 -24.56 -18.66 -6.06
C PRO A 105 -24.76 -19.69 -7.18
N GLU A 106 -23.94 -19.61 -8.22
CA GLU A 106 -23.95 -20.58 -9.30
C GLU A 106 -23.73 -22.00 -8.75
N GLY A 107 -24.41 -23.00 -9.31
CA GLY A 107 -24.32 -24.39 -8.84
C GLY A 107 -25.18 -24.73 -7.60
N CYS A 108 -25.77 -23.74 -6.92
CA CYS A 108 -26.63 -24.01 -5.76
C CYS A 108 -28.10 -24.23 -6.14
N ALA A 109 -28.57 -25.47 -6.02
CA ALA A 109 -29.99 -25.80 -6.20
C ALA A 109 -30.84 -25.40 -4.97
N GLN A 110 -30.29 -25.57 -3.76
CA GLN A 110 -30.96 -25.38 -2.49
C GLN A 110 -30.00 -24.85 -1.42
N ALA A 111 -30.54 -24.27 -0.34
CA ALA A 111 -29.76 -23.84 0.81
C ALA A 111 -29.02 -25.02 1.47
N ALA A 112 -27.86 -24.75 2.05
CA ALA A 112 -27.14 -25.71 2.87
C ALA A 112 -27.98 -26.08 4.11
N THR A 113 -28.22 -27.38 4.31
CA THR A 113 -28.88 -27.88 5.51
C THR A 113 -27.90 -27.93 6.68
N GLU A 114 -28.38 -28.02 7.93
CA GLU A 114 -27.52 -28.25 9.10
C GLU A 114 -26.66 -29.52 9.00
N GLN A 115 -27.17 -30.55 8.32
CA GLN A 115 -26.38 -31.75 8.03
C GLN A 115 -25.29 -31.44 7.00
N GLY A 116 -25.62 -30.71 5.93
CA GLY A 116 -24.65 -30.26 4.93
C GLY A 116 -23.55 -29.40 5.53
N ARG A 117 -23.91 -28.40 6.34
CA ARG A 117 -22.97 -27.55 7.07
C ARG A 117 -21.99 -28.37 7.92
N ARG A 118 -22.49 -29.33 8.70
CA ARG A 118 -21.65 -30.22 9.51
C ARG A 118 -20.74 -31.13 8.68
N ALA A 119 -21.23 -31.60 7.53
CA ALA A 119 -20.42 -32.39 6.61
C ALA A 119 -19.26 -31.55 6.02
N VAL A 120 -19.53 -30.28 5.66
CA VAL A 120 -18.51 -29.34 5.19
C VAL A 120 -17.48 -29.07 6.29
N GLU A 121 -17.92 -28.76 7.52
CA GLU A 121 -17.01 -28.53 8.64
C GLU A 121 -16.10 -29.74 8.91
N ALA A 122 -16.68 -30.95 8.92
CA ALA A 122 -15.94 -32.18 9.11
C ALA A 122 -14.91 -32.40 8.00
N ALA A 123 -15.28 -32.13 6.74
CA ALA A 123 -14.37 -32.24 5.60
C ALA A 123 -13.22 -31.23 5.71
N ILE A 124 -13.49 -29.97 6.04
CA ILE A 124 -12.44 -28.95 6.28
C ILE A 124 -11.48 -29.41 7.38
N ARG A 125 -12.01 -29.84 8.53
CA ARG A 125 -11.20 -30.26 9.68
C ARG A 125 -10.37 -31.52 9.42
N ALA A 126 -10.76 -32.33 8.45
CA ALA A 126 -10.02 -33.53 8.07
C ALA A 126 -8.77 -33.22 7.21
N VAL A 127 -8.67 -32.02 6.64
CA VAL A 127 -7.56 -31.63 5.76
C VAL A 127 -6.30 -31.35 6.59
N PRO A 128 -5.19 -32.08 6.37
CA PRO A 128 -3.92 -31.79 6.99
C PRO A 128 -3.46 -30.36 6.71
N GLY A 129 -3.01 -29.67 7.75
CA GLY A 129 -2.55 -28.29 7.61
C GLY A 129 -3.62 -27.24 7.93
N VAL A 130 -4.91 -27.56 8.01
CA VAL A 130 -5.90 -26.61 8.54
C VAL A 130 -5.56 -26.27 10.00
N ALA A 131 -5.32 -24.99 10.27
CA ALA A 131 -4.91 -24.45 11.56
C ALA A 131 -6.13 -24.06 12.40
N LYS A 132 -7.06 -23.34 11.77
CA LYS A 132 -8.28 -22.81 12.37
C LYS A 132 -9.42 -22.93 11.39
N VAL A 133 -10.63 -23.10 11.91
CA VAL A 133 -11.88 -23.03 11.15
C VAL A 133 -12.99 -22.54 12.08
N SER A 134 -13.75 -21.57 11.59
CA SER A 134 -14.89 -20.97 12.27
C SER A 134 -16.05 -20.84 11.30
N PHE A 135 -17.26 -21.10 11.78
CA PHE A 135 -18.47 -20.85 11.02
C PHE A 135 -18.94 -19.42 11.26
N VAL A 136 -19.25 -18.70 10.17
CA VAL A 136 -19.80 -17.34 10.20
C VAL A 136 -21.20 -17.39 9.58
N PRO A 137 -22.27 -17.18 10.37
CA PRO A 137 -23.63 -17.07 9.86
C PRO A 137 -23.79 -15.87 8.91
N ALA A 138 -24.74 -15.95 7.98
CA ALA A 138 -25.01 -14.86 7.01
C ALA A 138 -25.27 -13.51 7.71
N LYS A 139 -26.09 -13.51 8.78
CA LYS A 139 -26.38 -12.31 9.57
C LYS A 139 -25.14 -11.65 10.17
N GLU A 140 -24.20 -12.45 10.67
CA GLU A 140 -22.96 -11.94 11.25
C GLU A 140 -22.09 -11.33 10.16
N PHE A 141 -21.95 -12.02 9.03
CA PHE A 141 -21.22 -11.50 7.87
C PHE A 141 -21.82 -10.20 7.31
N ALA A 142 -23.15 -10.10 7.23
CA ALA A 142 -23.82 -8.84 6.86
C ALA A 142 -23.47 -7.70 7.82
N GLY A 143 -23.41 -7.98 9.12
CA GLY A 143 -22.97 -7.03 10.15
C GLY A 143 -21.53 -6.56 9.94
N GLU A 144 -20.61 -7.49 9.68
CA GLU A 144 -19.20 -7.19 9.37
C GLU A 144 -19.08 -6.29 8.12
N LEU A 145 -19.81 -6.61 7.04
CA LEU A 145 -19.79 -5.81 5.82
C LEU A 145 -20.30 -4.38 6.05
N ASN A 146 -21.42 -4.23 6.76
CA ASN A 146 -21.99 -2.90 7.06
C ASN A 146 -21.05 -2.05 7.92
N GLN A 147 -20.33 -2.68 8.87
CA GLN A 147 -19.28 -2.00 9.65
C GLN A 147 -18.14 -1.51 8.77
N MET A 148 -17.67 -2.35 7.83
CA MET A 148 -16.58 -1.97 6.93
C MET A 148 -16.98 -0.88 5.94
N THR A 149 -18.23 -0.86 5.46
CA THR A 149 -18.72 0.16 4.52
C THR A 149 -19.24 1.42 5.20
N GLY A 150 -19.42 1.41 6.52
CA GLY A 150 -20.04 2.51 7.27
C GLY A 150 -21.54 2.64 7.02
N GLU A 151 -22.21 1.58 6.53
CA GLU A 151 -23.64 1.54 6.23
C GLU A 151 -24.48 1.04 7.42
N GLU A 152 -24.12 1.42 8.65
CA GLU A 152 -24.83 1.00 9.87
C GLU A 152 -26.20 1.68 10.06
N GLU A 153 -26.54 2.68 9.24
CA GLU A 153 -27.75 3.47 9.43
C GLU A 153 -29.04 2.67 9.11
N PRO A 154 -30.03 2.65 10.03
CA PRO A 154 -31.32 2.01 9.79
C PRO A 154 -32.04 2.62 8.57
N GLY A 155 -32.12 1.86 7.48
CA GLY A 155 -32.75 2.28 6.21
C GLY A 155 -31.78 2.51 5.06
N GLY A 156 -30.46 2.33 5.28
CA GLY A 156 -29.47 2.30 4.21
C GLY A 156 -29.60 1.07 3.30
N SER A 157 -29.02 1.15 2.10
CA SER A 157 -28.86 0.03 1.15
C SER A 157 -27.86 -1.04 1.61
N GLY A 158 -27.63 -1.15 2.92
CA GLY A 158 -26.63 -2.03 3.51
C GLY A 158 -26.94 -3.50 3.25
N PHE A 159 -25.93 -4.32 3.50
CA PHE A 159 -26.01 -5.76 3.35
C PHE A 159 -27.03 -6.33 4.34
N THR A 160 -27.98 -7.10 3.83
CA THR A 160 -28.97 -7.82 4.63
C THR A 160 -28.55 -9.29 4.78
N GLU A 161 -29.16 -9.98 5.75
CA GLU A 161 -28.99 -11.43 5.89
C GLU A 161 -29.37 -12.17 4.59
N ASP A 162 -30.45 -11.75 3.93
CA ASP A 162 -30.89 -12.35 2.67
C ASP A 162 -29.95 -12.08 1.49
N GLY A 163 -29.18 -10.98 1.56
CA GLY A 163 -28.19 -10.56 0.56
C GLY A 163 -26.78 -11.08 0.84
N THR A 164 -26.60 -11.87 1.90
CA THR A 164 -25.33 -12.47 2.29
C THR A 164 -25.46 -13.99 2.41
N VAL A 165 -24.32 -14.67 2.50
CA VAL A 165 -24.25 -16.13 2.47
C VAL A 165 -23.48 -16.62 3.70
N PRO A 166 -23.93 -17.72 4.34
CA PRO A 166 -23.17 -18.30 5.44
C PRO A 166 -21.88 -18.91 4.90
N ARG A 167 -20.81 -18.87 5.70
CA ARG A 167 -19.48 -19.31 5.27
C ARG A 167 -18.68 -19.94 6.40
N PHE A 168 -17.70 -20.74 6.05
CA PHE A 168 -16.59 -21.05 6.94
C PHE A 168 -15.41 -20.16 6.60
N VAL A 169 -14.77 -19.60 7.61
CA VAL A 169 -13.48 -18.91 7.48
C VAL A 169 -12.43 -19.72 8.23
N GLY A 170 -11.21 -19.76 7.72
CA GLY A 170 -10.14 -20.51 8.35
C GLY A 170 -8.76 -20.10 7.88
N GLU A 171 -7.78 -20.80 8.42
CA GLU A 171 -6.36 -20.56 8.17
C GLU A 171 -5.68 -21.88 7.81
N LEU A 172 -4.84 -21.89 6.79
CA LEU A 172 -3.91 -22.97 6.50
C LEU A 172 -2.57 -22.72 7.21
N ARG A 173 -1.98 -23.76 7.79
CA ARG A 173 -0.60 -23.74 8.28
C ARG A 173 0.34 -23.73 7.07
N VAL A 174 0.58 -22.54 6.55
CA VAL A 174 1.53 -22.32 5.46
C VAL A 174 2.94 -22.70 5.90
N ARG A 175 3.65 -23.41 5.03
CA ARG A 175 5.08 -23.72 5.19
C ARG A 175 5.89 -23.18 4.01
N GLY A 176 5.98 -21.87 3.86
CA GLY A 176 6.86 -21.24 2.86
C GLY A 176 6.12 -20.43 1.80
N ASP A 177 6.60 -20.49 0.56
CA ASP A 177 6.04 -19.75 -0.57
C ASP A 177 4.84 -20.45 -1.22
N ALA A 178 4.26 -19.83 -2.26
CA ALA A 178 3.07 -20.32 -2.97
C ALA A 178 3.17 -21.79 -3.40
N ALA A 179 4.35 -22.24 -3.84
CA ALA A 179 4.58 -23.61 -4.26
C ALA A 179 4.44 -24.60 -3.09
N ALA A 180 4.73 -24.17 -1.86
CA ALA A 180 4.57 -24.97 -0.66
C ALA A 180 3.13 -24.95 -0.11
N THR A 181 2.35 -23.88 -0.35
CA THR A 181 0.94 -23.82 0.09
C THR A 181 -0.03 -24.52 -0.85
N ARG A 182 0.20 -24.42 -2.16
CA ARG A 182 -0.72 -24.92 -3.20
C ARG A 182 -1.22 -26.36 -3.00
N PRO A 183 -0.39 -27.35 -2.57
CA PRO A 183 -0.91 -28.69 -2.31
C PRO A 183 -1.99 -28.75 -1.21
N ALA A 184 -1.88 -27.92 -0.16
CA ALA A 184 -2.87 -27.87 0.91
C ALA A 184 -4.16 -27.16 0.48
N GLU A 185 -4.05 -26.14 -0.37
CA GLU A 185 -5.20 -25.50 -1.01
C GLU A 185 -5.95 -26.47 -1.93
N ASP A 186 -5.21 -27.19 -2.79
CA ASP A 186 -5.76 -28.19 -3.70
C ASP A 186 -6.47 -29.31 -2.94
N GLU A 187 -5.87 -29.77 -1.84
CA GLU A 187 -6.48 -30.78 -0.96
C GLU A 187 -7.76 -30.27 -0.30
N LEU A 188 -7.75 -29.04 0.24
CA LEU A 188 -8.94 -28.42 0.84
C LEU A 188 -10.06 -28.27 -0.20
N ARG A 189 -9.73 -27.72 -1.37
CA ARG A 189 -10.69 -27.57 -2.48
C ARG A 189 -11.28 -28.93 -2.86
N ALA A 190 -10.43 -29.94 -3.09
CA ALA A 190 -10.87 -31.28 -3.45
C ALA A 190 -11.78 -31.92 -2.38
N ALA A 191 -11.56 -31.62 -1.10
CA ALA A 191 -12.34 -32.15 0.01
C ALA A 191 -13.75 -31.55 0.10
N VAL A 192 -13.94 -30.28 -0.28
CA VAL A 192 -15.20 -29.55 -0.02
C VAL A 192 -15.98 -29.15 -1.25
N GLU A 193 -15.34 -28.88 -2.39
CA GLU A 193 -15.98 -28.30 -3.59
C GLU A 193 -17.03 -29.23 -4.22
N LYS A 194 -16.94 -30.54 -3.99
CA LYS A 194 -17.91 -31.53 -4.45
C LYS A 194 -19.11 -31.72 -3.50
N LEU A 195 -19.10 -31.07 -2.33
CA LEU A 195 -20.18 -31.20 -1.36
C LEU A 195 -21.38 -30.35 -1.79
N PRO A 196 -22.62 -30.90 -1.83
CA PRO A 196 -23.80 -30.16 -2.31
C PRO A 196 -24.16 -28.89 -1.54
N ALA A 197 -23.54 -28.67 -0.38
CA ALA A 197 -23.77 -27.51 0.48
C ALA A 197 -22.78 -26.36 0.19
N VAL A 198 -21.75 -26.58 -0.64
CA VAL A 198 -20.71 -25.60 -0.94
C VAL A 198 -21.05 -24.89 -2.26
N ALA A 199 -20.97 -23.57 -2.21
CA ALA A 199 -21.11 -22.71 -3.38
C ALA A 199 -19.74 -22.42 -4.01
N ASP A 200 -18.75 -22.10 -3.18
CA ASP A 200 -17.41 -21.70 -3.64
C ASP A 200 -16.36 -21.88 -2.53
N VAL A 201 -15.10 -21.96 -2.94
CA VAL A 201 -13.92 -21.98 -2.08
C VAL A 201 -12.94 -20.93 -2.58
N LEU A 202 -12.68 -19.93 -1.74
CA LEU A 202 -11.75 -18.84 -1.98
C LEU A 202 -10.57 -18.95 -1.02
N PHE A 203 -9.40 -18.65 -1.54
CA PHE A 203 -8.18 -18.51 -0.75
C PHE A 203 -7.83 -17.02 -0.68
N GLU A 204 -7.56 -16.54 0.52
CA GLU A 204 -7.19 -15.16 0.79
C GLU A 204 -5.70 -15.15 1.09
N PRO A 205 -4.88 -14.82 0.08
CA PRO A 205 -3.46 -14.85 0.26
C PRO A 205 -3.09 -13.72 1.21
N GLY A 206 -2.36 -14.06 2.27
CA GLY A 206 -1.94 -13.05 3.21
C GLY A 206 -0.91 -12.10 2.59
N LEU A 207 -0.81 -10.90 3.15
CA LEU A 207 0.06 -9.86 2.62
C LEU A 207 1.47 -10.02 3.21
N PHE A 208 2.44 -10.47 2.39
CA PHE A 208 3.80 -10.75 2.86
C PHE A 208 4.43 -9.56 3.60
N TRP A 209 4.23 -8.34 3.10
CA TRP A 209 4.82 -7.13 3.67
C TRP A 209 4.02 -6.51 4.83
N ALA A 210 2.82 -7.02 5.13
CA ALA A 210 2.02 -6.53 6.25
C ALA A 210 2.77 -6.68 7.57
N GLY A 211 2.78 -5.60 8.35
CA GLY A 211 3.52 -5.47 9.61
C GLY A 211 5.05 -5.36 9.46
N LYS A 212 5.63 -5.78 8.33
CA LYS A 212 7.08 -5.76 8.07
C LYS A 212 7.56 -4.41 7.51
N ALA A 213 6.71 -3.76 6.72
CA ALA A 213 6.92 -2.43 6.18
C ALA A 213 5.60 -1.66 6.17
N ASP A 214 5.68 -0.34 6.12
CA ASP A 214 4.53 0.56 6.10
C ASP A 214 4.32 1.17 4.71
N LEU A 215 5.38 1.24 3.89
CA LEU A 215 5.35 1.79 2.53
C LEU A 215 6.20 0.93 1.57
N ALA A 216 5.79 0.85 0.31
CA ALA A 216 6.64 0.42 -0.79
C ALA A 216 6.90 1.58 -1.75
N VAL A 217 8.16 1.83 -2.09
CA VAL A 217 8.59 2.65 -3.23
C VAL A 217 8.83 1.71 -4.40
N ARG A 218 7.88 1.67 -5.34
CA ARG A 218 7.95 0.81 -6.51
C ARG A 218 8.88 1.42 -7.54
N LEU A 219 9.73 0.59 -8.13
CA LEU A 219 10.63 0.98 -9.19
C LEU A 219 10.07 0.55 -10.55
N CYS A 220 10.49 1.25 -11.61
CA CYS A 220 10.09 0.90 -12.96
C CYS A 220 10.47 -0.55 -13.31
N ALA A 221 9.52 -1.29 -13.89
CA ALA A 221 9.75 -2.63 -14.40
C ALA A 221 10.40 -2.60 -15.79
N ALA A 222 10.92 -3.74 -16.27
CA ALA A 222 11.55 -3.80 -17.58
C ALA A 222 10.54 -3.54 -18.71
N SER A 223 9.30 -4.04 -18.58
CA SER A 223 8.22 -3.87 -19.54
C SER A 223 7.26 -2.73 -19.20
N ALA A 224 7.68 -1.71 -18.44
CA ALA A 224 6.83 -0.59 -18.03
C ALA A 224 6.66 0.48 -19.14
N ASP A 225 6.46 0.05 -20.38
CA ASP A 225 6.55 0.89 -21.56
C ASP A 225 5.35 1.85 -21.75
N GLN A 226 4.24 1.64 -21.05
CA GLN A 226 2.99 2.39 -21.30
C GLN A 226 2.50 3.27 -20.16
N GLU A 227 3.09 3.19 -18.96
CA GLU A 227 2.62 3.95 -17.79
C GLU A 227 3.64 5.01 -17.37
N PRO A 228 3.33 6.32 -17.48
CA PRO A 228 4.09 7.36 -16.82
C PRO A 228 4.17 7.09 -15.31
N PRO A 229 5.32 7.30 -14.65
CA PRO A 229 6.56 7.93 -15.14
C PRO A 229 7.56 6.97 -15.81
N CYS A 230 7.21 5.69 -16.01
CA CYS A 230 8.13 4.64 -16.47
C CYS A 230 8.17 4.41 -17.98
N ALA A 231 7.27 5.04 -18.74
CA ALA A 231 7.18 4.88 -20.19
C ALA A 231 8.55 5.01 -20.88
N GLY A 232 8.98 3.92 -21.52
CA GLY A 232 10.25 3.83 -22.27
C GLY A 232 11.53 3.77 -21.44
N ARG A 233 11.46 3.66 -20.10
CA ARG A 233 12.65 3.71 -19.22
C ARG A 233 13.27 2.35 -18.91
N GLY A 234 12.44 1.32 -18.74
CA GLY A 234 12.89 0.04 -18.20
C GLY A 234 13.28 0.12 -16.72
N ARG A 235 14.13 -0.82 -16.27
CA ARG A 235 14.59 -0.89 -14.87
C ARG A 235 15.53 0.27 -14.50
N PRO A 236 15.53 0.72 -13.24
CA PRO A 236 16.52 1.70 -12.79
C PRO A 236 17.95 1.20 -12.95
N THR A 237 18.80 2.11 -13.38
CA THR A 237 20.25 1.96 -13.41
C THR A 237 20.82 1.92 -11.98
N PRO A 238 22.06 1.42 -11.81
CA PRO A 238 22.73 1.48 -10.52
C PRO A 238 22.88 2.90 -9.95
N ASP A 239 23.05 3.91 -10.80
CA ASP A 239 23.15 5.31 -10.37
C ASP A 239 21.81 5.86 -9.88
N GLU A 240 20.71 5.54 -10.56
CA GLU A 240 19.37 5.90 -10.11
C GLU A 240 19.03 5.25 -8.77
N ARG A 241 19.37 3.96 -8.58
CA ARG A 241 19.20 3.29 -7.26
C ARG A 241 20.00 3.99 -6.17
N ARG A 242 21.27 4.34 -6.41
CA ARG A 242 22.08 5.11 -5.46
C ARG A 242 21.47 6.48 -5.14
N ALA A 243 20.91 7.16 -6.13
CA ALA A 243 20.25 8.45 -5.91
C ALA A 243 19.02 8.30 -4.99
N ILE A 244 18.24 7.24 -5.17
CA ILE A 244 17.10 6.90 -4.29
C ILE A 244 17.58 6.58 -2.88
N GLU A 245 18.60 5.74 -2.71
CA GLU A 245 19.17 5.38 -1.40
C GLU A 245 19.73 6.60 -0.66
N ASN A 246 20.45 7.48 -1.37
CA ASN A 246 20.96 8.73 -0.82
C ASN A 246 19.81 9.66 -0.37
N ALA A 247 18.75 9.78 -1.17
CA ALA A 247 17.59 10.57 -0.82
C ALA A 247 16.83 9.99 0.38
N LEU A 248 16.71 8.67 0.49
CA LEU A 248 16.16 8.01 1.68
C LEU A 248 17.01 8.27 2.92
N SER A 249 18.34 8.28 2.80
CA SER A 249 19.25 8.48 3.93
C SER A 249 19.18 9.87 4.58
N SER A 250 18.60 10.85 3.89
CA SER A 250 18.45 12.23 4.39
C SER A 250 17.10 12.50 5.05
N ILE A 251 16.19 11.52 5.06
CA ILE A 251 14.84 11.68 5.60
C ILE A 251 14.80 11.15 7.04
N GLU A 252 14.47 12.03 7.98
CA GLU A 252 14.18 11.65 9.36
C GLU A 252 12.85 10.87 9.45
N GLY A 253 12.73 9.97 10.43
CA GLY A 253 11.52 9.16 10.62
C GLY A 253 11.51 7.82 9.87
N ILE A 254 12.57 7.52 9.10
CA ILE A 254 12.79 6.19 8.51
C ILE A 254 13.50 5.28 9.54
N GLY A 255 12.90 4.12 9.81
CA GLY A 255 13.47 3.11 10.71
C GLY A 255 14.29 2.06 9.98
N THR A 256 13.68 1.38 8.99
CA THR A 256 14.33 0.28 8.26
C THR A 256 13.94 0.32 6.80
N VAL A 257 14.91 0.03 5.92
CA VAL A 257 14.68 -0.07 4.48
C VAL A 257 15.12 -1.44 4.00
N PHE A 258 14.21 -2.15 3.33
CA PHE A 258 14.47 -3.40 2.64
C PHE A 258 14.46 -3.16 1.13
N PHE A 259 15.42 -3.71 0.41
CA PHE A 259 15.39 -3.74 -1.05
C PHE A 259 14.84 -5.09 -1.52
N GLU A 260 13.72 -5.07 -2.23
CA GLU A 260 13.09 -6.23 -2.84
C GLU A 260 13.54 -6.36 -4.31
N PRO A 261 14.37 -7.37 -4.63
CA PRO A 261 14.71 -7.66 -6.01
C PRO A 261 13.50 -8.28 -6.73
N ALA A 262 13.42 -8.10 -8.05
CA ALA A 262 12.30 -8.59 -8.86
C ALA A 262 12.02 -10.09 -8.70
N GLN A 263 13.03 -10.92 -8.43
CA GLN A 263 12.84 -12.35 -8.17
C GLN A 263 12.05 -12.62 -6.88
N HIS A 264 12.29 -11.82 -5.83
CA HIS A 264 11.53 -11.93 -4.59
C HIS A 264 10.12 -11.37 -4.77
N ALA A 265 9.99 -10.19 -5.37
CA ALA A 265 8.70 -9.58 -5.70
C ALA A 265 7.80 -10.52 -6.54
N ARG A 266 8.39 -11.26 -7.48
CA ARG A 266 7.69 -12.26 -8.30
C ARG A 266 7.12 -13.41 -7.46
N LYS A 267 7.86 -13.88 -6.45
CA LYS A 267 7.37 -14.92 -5.54
C LYS A 267 6.25 -14.41 -4.64
N VAL A 268 6.39 -13.19 -4.13
CA VAL A 268 5.33 -12.53 -3.34
C VAL A 268 4.08 -12.35 -4.19
N ALA A 269 4.23 -11.91 -5.44
CA ALA A 269 3.12 -11.77 -6.38
C ALA A 269 2.47 -13.11 -6.76
N GLU A 270 3.26 -14.17 -6.96
CA GLU A 270 2.70 -15.51 -7.20
C GLU A 270 1.86 -15.99 -6.00
N SER A 271 2.35 -15.78 -4.79
CA SER A 271 1.60 -16.09 -3.57
C SER A 271 0.32 -15.28 -3.47
N ALA A 272 0.35 -13.99 -3.85
CA ALA A 272 -0.80 -13.10 -3.75
C ALA A 272 -1.84 -13.27 -4.86
N LEU A 273 -1.45 -13.77 -6.04
CA LEU A 273 -2.32 -13.80 -7.21
C LEU A 273 -2.65 -15.23 -7.68
N GLY A 274 -2.00 -16.24 -7.12
CA GLY A 274 -2.09 -17.63 -7.58
C GLY A 274 -1.49 -17.88 -8.98
N VAL A 275 -1.01 -16.83 -9.66
CA VAL A 275 -0.40 -16.89 -10.99
C VAL A 275 1.02 -16.36 -10.93
N LEU A 276 1.92 -16.99 -11.66
CA LEU A 276 3.33 -16.60 -11.69
C LEU A 276 3.57 -15.53 -12.78
N PRO A 277 3.69 -14.23 -12.45
CA PRO A 277 3.88 -13.19 -13.44
C PRO A 277 5.24 -13.32 -14.13
N ARG A 278 5.40 -12.69 -15.31
CA ARG A 278 6.69 -12.66 -16.01
C ARG A 278 7.64 -11.72 -15.29
N LEU A 279 8.93 -12.04 -15.28
CA LEU A 279 9.92 -11.28 -14.50
C LEU A 279 10.11 -9.85 -15.03
N GLU A 280 9.81 -9.63 -16.30
CA GLU A 280 9.90 -8.35 -16.98
C GLU A 280 8.79 -7.37 -16.54
N GLU A 281 7.64 -7.92 -16.16
CA GLU A 281 6.45 -7.20 -15.67
C GLU A 281 6.59 -6.80 -14.19
N ILE A 282 7.52 -7.44 -13.48
CA ILE A 282 7.74 -7.23 -12.06
C ILE A 282 8.87 -6.22 -11.83
N GLY A 283 8.50 -5.10 -11.21
CA GLY A 283 9.42 -4.09 -10.72
C GLY A 283 10.14 -4.52 -9.45
N GLU A 284 11.30 -3.91 -9.22
CA GLU A 284 11.97 -3.91 -7.92
C GLU A 284 11.26 -2.92 -6.98
N ALA A 285 11.47 -3.02 -5.67
CA ALA A 285 10.89 -2.07 -4.71
C ALA A 285 11.78 -1.84 -3.49
N TYR A 286 11.66 -0.67 -2.86
CA TYR A 286 12.12 -0.46 -1.50
C TYR A 286 10.92 -0.54 -0.55
N HIS A 287 11.00 -1.40 0.46
CA HIS A 287 9.99 -1.52 1.51
C HIS A 287 10.51 -0.82 2.77
N ILE A 288 9.72 0.12 3.29
CA ILE A 288 10.18 1.05 4.31
C ILE A 288 9.31 0.87 5.55
N LYS A 289 9.96 0.64 6.69
CA LYS A 289 9.38 0.74 8.02
C LYS A 289 9.64 2.12 8.59
N LEU A 290 8.59 2.83 8.96
CA LEU A 290 8.65 4.18 9.51
C LEU A 290 8.70 4.12 11.04
N THR A 291 9.53 4.96 11.64
CA THR A 291 9.45 5.29 13.06
C THR A 291 8.51 6.48 13.30
N ASP A 292 8.29 7.30 12.28
CA ASP A 292 7.32 8.39 12.27
C ASP A 292 6.40 8.26 11.04
N PRO A 293 5.09 8.00 11.22
CA PRO A 293 4.14 7.93 10.11
C PRO A 293 4.09 9.19 9.24
N GLN A 294 4.42 10.38 9.77
CA GLN A 294 4.42 11.62 9.00
C GLN A 294 5.53 11.67 7.95
N ALA A 295 6.59 10.86 8.09
CA ALA A 295 7.67 10.79 7.11
C ALA A 295 7.20 10.26 5.74
N ALA A 296 6.04 9.59 5.65
CA ALA A 296 5.50 9.07 4.39
C ALA A 296 5.32 10.16 3.32
N ASP A 297 4.82 11.34 3.68
CA ASP A 297 4.62 12.46 2.74
C ASP A 297 5.95 13.07 2.29
N THR A 298 6.93 13.12 3.19
CA THR A 298 8.30 13.57 2.86
C THR A 298 8.97 12.60 1.90
N ILE A 299 8.86 11.28 2.14
CA ILE A 299 9.35 10.24 1.23
C ILE A 299 8.69 10.39 -0.14
N LYS A 300 7.37 10.59 -0.16
CA LYS A 300 6.63 10.79 -1.41
C LYS A 300 7.15 11.96 -2.22
N SER A 301 7.12 13.15 -1.64
CA SER A 301 7.56 14.37 -2.31
C SER A 301 9.04 14.36 -2.72
N THR A 302 9.89 13.65 -1.97
CA THR A 302 11.34 13.55 -2.25
C THR A 302 11.65 12.57 -3.37
N LEU A 303 11.01 11.39 -3.38
CA LEU A 303 11.39 10.31 -4.29
C LEU A 303 10.54 10.24 -5.56
N GLU A 304 9.28 10.69 -5.56
CA GLU A 304 8.42 10.64 -6.74
C GLU A 304 9.02 11.35 -7.98
N PRO A 305 9.73 12.48 -7.86
CA PRO A 305 10.41 13.10 -8.99
C PRO A 305 11.67 12.35 -9.47
N LEU A 306 12.17 11.38 -8.70
CA LEU A 306 13.43 10.73 -9.02
C LEU A 306 13.30 9.78 -10.20
N PRO A 307 14.32 9.73 -11.07
CA PRO A 307 14.28 8.84 -12.22
C PRO A 307 14.29 7.37 -11.78
N GLY A 308 13.40 6.55 -12.36
CA GLY A 308 13.28 5.12 -12.05
C GLY A 308 12.27 4.77 -10.95
N VAL A 309 11.67 5.75 -10.28
CA VAL A 309 10.55 5.55 -9.34
C VAL A 309 9.24 5.49 -10.11
N ALA A 310 8.49 4.39 -9.93
CA ALA A 310 7.18 4.19 -10.55
C ALA A 310 6.04 4.78 -9.72
N GLY A 311 6.19 4.78 -8.40
CA GLY A 311 5.19 5.28 -7.48
C GLY A 311 5.35 4.71 -6.08
N MET A 312 4.41 5.03 -5.21
CA MET A 312 4.42 4.59 -3.81
C MET A 312 3.09 4.01 -3.40
N VAL A 313 3.13 2.94 -2.62
CA VAL A 313 1.96 2.21 -2.17
C VAL A 313 2.07 1.99 -0.67
N PRO A 314 1.12 2.45 0.15
CA PRO A 314 1.10 2.10 1.56
C PRO A 314 0.81 0.61 1.72
N HIS A 315 1.51 -0.05 2.66
CA HIS A 315 1.07 -1.35 3.13
C HIS A 315 -0.07 -1.12 4.12
N LEU A 316 -1.13 -1.92 4.00
CA LEU A 316 -2.20 -1.88 4.98
C LEU A 316 -1.61 -2.25 6.35
N ALA A 317 -1.91 -1.42 7.36
CA ALA A 317 -1.68 -1.81 8.73
C ALA A 317 -2.53 -3.06 9.02
N PRO A 318 -1.98 -4.06 9.73
CA PRO A 318 -2.74 -5.24 10.13
C PRO A 318 -3.91 -4.90 11.04
#